data_AF-A0A7X1ZH09-F1
#
_entry.id   AF-A0A7X1ZH09-F1
#
_cell.length_a   1.000
_cell.length_b   1.000
_cell.length_c   1.000
_cell.angle_alpha   90.00
_cell.angle_beta   90.00
_cell.angle_gamma   90.00
#
_symmetry.space_group_name_H-M   'P 1'
#
loop_
_entity.id
_entity.type
_entity.pdbx_description
1 polymer ?
#
loop_
_entity_poly.entity_id
_entity_poly.type
_entity_poly.pdbx_seq_one_letter_code
_entity_poly.pdbx_strand_id
1 'polypeptide(L)'
;MANKALVTVLIGDRVQNEWSNVFSPTWADYARKHGYDIIVLKNYIDPTPRATERPPHWQKLLILEHEATRAYEDVVWLDHDILINPNRAPCIVSHHDSDRVGIMTENHANTTTPGLKELSTERRARMVARKVEPACARYTKAGLPGDVHDTANAGVIVYKRSRHAPVLREVYDTYESNEFTAKEEVPLTYHLFKHDLIKPLDQRFNVSWASQMFWHYPFLHRIEARDDPHMMNLCVTTAWNNSWFMHFQADVFRFGMKDMYCSRDDVRFVLRDTAF
;
A
#
# COMPACT_ATOMS: atom_id res chain seq x y z
N MET A 1 25.09 -9.81 8.95
CA MET A 1 24.06 -9.83 7.89
C MET A 1 22.81 -9.17 8.44
N ALA A 2 22.07 -8.41 7.64
CA ALA A 2 20.81 -7.84 8.12
C ALA A 2 19.80 -8.98 8.36
N ASN A 3 19.06 -8.93 9.47
CA ASN A 3 17.96 -9.87 9.73
C ASN A 3 16.61 -9.38 9.16
N LYS A 4 16.64 -8.23 8.48
CA LYS A 4 15.45 -7.54 7.99
C LYS A 4 15.61 -7.17 6.52
N ALA A 5 14.57 -7.39 5.72
CA ALA A 5 14.56 -7.01 4.30
C ALA A 5 13.32 -6.17 3.95
N LEU A 6 13.51 -5.17 3.07
CA LEU A 6 12.43 -4.56 2.30
C LEU A 6 12.29 -5.34 0.99
N VAL A 7 11.08 -5.75 0.64
CA VAL A 7 10.84 -6.63 -0.52
C VAL A 7 9.75 -6.05 -1.41
N THR A 8 9.99 -6.09 -2.71
CA THR A 8 9.01 -5.72 -3.74
C THR A 8 9.12 -6.60 -4.99
N VAL A 9 8.07 -6.62 -5.82
CA VAL A 9 8.04 -7.33 -7.11
C VAL A 9 7.82 -6.33 -8.24
N LEU A 10 8.74 -6.29 -9.21
CA LEU A 10 8.74 -5.37 -10.35
C LEU A 10 8.84 -6.14 -11.68
N ILE A 11 7.71 -6.68 -12.14
CA ILE A 11 7.66 -7.42 -13.41
C ILE A 11 7.46 -6.44 -14.58
N GLY A 12 8.48 -6.36 -15.45
CA GLY A 12 8.50 -5.51 -16.65
C GLY A 12 9.30 -4.21 -16.51
N ASP A 13 9.97 -3.84 -17.61
CA ASP A 13 10.97 -2.75 -17.64
C ASP A 13 10.42 -1.38 -17.25
N ARG A 14 9.18 -1.07 -17.65
CA ARG A 14 8.55 0.22 -17.33
C ARG A 14 8.47 0.45 -15.82
N VAL A 15 7.98 -0.56 -15.08
CA VAL A 15 7.81 -0.49 -13.63
C VAL A 15 9.17 -0.47 -12.92
N GLN A 16 10.14 -1.24 -13.43
CA GLN A 16 11.51 -1.22 -12.90
C GLN A 16 12.18 0.14 -13.05
N ASN A 17 12.05 0.78 -14.21
CA ASN A 17 12.64 2.10 -14.47
C ASN A 17 11.96 3.19 -13.63
N GLU A 18 10.63 3.16 -13.53
CA GLU A 18 9.86 4.07 -12.68
C GLU A 18 10.28 3.94 -11.21
N TRP A 19 10.32 2.71 -10.69
CA TRP A 19 10.77 2.46 -9.32
C TRP A 19 12.20 2.93 -9.07
N SER A 20 13.12 2.56 -9.96
CA SER A 20 14.54 2.91 -9.82
C SER A 20 14.75 4.42 -9.76
N ASN A 21 14.09 5.18 -10.64
CA ASN A 21 14.29 6.62 -10.75
C ASN A 21 13.57 7.40 -9.65
N VAL A 22 12.38 6.94 -9.24
CA VAL A 22 11.51 7.71 -8.35
C VAL A 22 11.58 7.18 -6.93
N PHE A 23 11.32 5.90 -6.70
CA PHE A 23 11.03 5.40 -5.34
C PHE A 23 12.26 4.85 -4.63
N SER A 24 13.12 4.13 -5.37
CA SER A 24 14.31 3.45 -4.84
C SER A 24 15.27 4.32 -4.03
N PRO A 25 15.53 5.61 -4.35
CA PRO A 25 16.46 6.41 -3.57
C PRO A 25 16.03 6.57 -2.11
N THR A 26 14.72 6.78 -1.89
CA THR A 26 14.18 6.93 -0.53
C THR A 26 14.21 5.64 0.27
N TRP A 27 14.09 4.50 -0.41
CA TRP A 27 14.21 3.19 0.21
C TRP A 27 15.65 2.91 0.62
N ALA A 28 16.62 3.24 -0.24
CA ALA A 28 18.04 3.08 0.05
C ALA A 28 18.45 3.88 1.30
N ASP A 29 17.97 5.12 1.43
CA ASP A 29 18.24 5.95 2.60
C ASP A 29 17.65 5.38 3.89
N TYR A 30 16.38 4.95 3.84
CA TYR A 30 15.73 4.32 4.99
C TYR A 30 16.38 2.98 5.36
N ALA A 31 16.72 2.16 4.36
CA ALA A 31 17.37 0.87 4.54
C ALA A 31 18.76 1.02 5.19
N ARG A 32 19.55 1.97 4.70
CA ARG A 32 20.85 2.34 5.28
C ARG A 32 20.71 2.83 6.73
N LYS A 33 19.71 3.66 7.03
CA LYS A 33 19.46 4.19 8.37
C LYS A 33 19.09 3.09 9.37
N HIS A 34 18.29 2.10 8.96
CA HIS A 34 17.68 1.13 9.87
C HIS A 34 18.19 -0.31 9.72
N GLY A 35 19.21 -0.52 8.87
CA GLY A 35 19.86 -1.81 8.65
C GLY A 35 18.96 -2.83 7.95
N TYR A 36 18.40 -2.46 6.80
CA TYR A 36 17.68 -3.37 5.91
C TYR A 36 18.51 -3.70 4.66
N ASP A 37 18.35 -4.91 4.15
CA ASP A 37 18.66 -5.21 2.76
C ASP A 37 17.41 -4.93 1.89
N ILE A 38 17.61 -4.55 0.62
CA ILE A 38 16.52 -4.32 -0.34
C ILE A 38 16.53 -5.44 -1.37
N ILE A 39 15.40 -6.15 -1.48
CA ILE A 39 15.20 -7.25 -2.40
C ILE A 39 14.17 -6.85 -3.45
N VAL A 40 14.59 -6.84 -4.71
CA VAL A 40 13.75 -6.53 -5.85
C VAL A 40 13.60 -7.77 -6.71
N LEU A 41 12.42 -8.38 -6.71
CA LEU A 41 12.12 -9.57 -7.51
C LEU A 41 11.58 -9.12 -8.87
N LYS A 42 12.30 -9.44 -9.95
CA LYS A 42 12.02 -8.91 -11.30
C LYS A 42 11.23 -9.84 -12.21
N ASN A 43 11.07 -11.10 -11.78
CA ASN A 43 10.38 -12.15 -12.50
C ASN A 43 9.21 -12.67 -11.68
N TYR A 44 8.29 -13.40 -12.32
CA TYR A 44 7.31 -14.20 -11.60
C TYR A 44 8.01 -15.22 -10.69
N ILE A 45 7.55 -15.34 -9.45
CA ILE A 45 8.02 -16.31 -8.46
C ILE A 45 7.38 -17.67 -8.74
N ASP A 46 6.09 -17.69 -9.08
CA ASP A 46 5.42 -18.87 -9.61
C ASP A 46 5.72 -18.98 -11.12
N PRO A 47 6.42 -20.03 -11.58
CA PRO A 47 6.74 -20.20 -13.00
C PRO A 47 5.59 -20.86 -13.79
N THR A 48 4.49 -21.24 -13.15
CA THR A 48 3.37 -21.92 -13.80
C THR A 48 2.43 -20.94 -14.53
N PRO A 49 1.57 -21.42 -15.44
CA PRO A 49 0.59 -20.57 -16.12
C PRO A 49 -0.33 -19.79 -15.17
N ARG A 50 -0.62 -20.34 -13.98
CA ARG A 50 -1.45 -19.70 -12.95
C ARG A 50 -0.94 -18.31 -12.58
N ALA A 51 0.37 -18.12 -12.59
CA ALA A 51 1.01 -16.84 -12.28
C ALA A 51 0.64 -15.75 -13.29
N THR A 52 0.56 -16.10 -14.57
CA THR A 52 0.26 -15.18 -15.68
C THR A 52 -1.23 -14.99 -15.93
N GLU A 53 -2.06 -15.92 -15.45
CA GLU A 53 -3.53 -15.80 -15.47
C GLU A 53 -4.05 -14.85 -14.38
N ARG A 54 -3.21 -14.53 -13.39
CA ARG A 54 -3.50 -13.61 -12.30
C ARG A 54 -2.79 -12.27 -12.47
N PRO A 55 -3.31 -11.19 -11.88
CA PRO A 55 -2.55 -9.95 -11.76
C PRO A 55 -1.19 -10.20 -11.07
N PRO A 56 -0.08 -9.58 -11.53
CA PRO A 56 1.25 -9.78 -10.96
C PRO A 56 1.37 -9.56 -9.44
N HIS A 57 0.43 -8.82 -8.86
CA HIS A 57 0.39 -8.51 -7.43
C HIS A 57 0.21 -9.76 -6.56
N TRP A 58 -0.36 -10.85 -7.10
CA TRP A 58 -0.45 -12.14 -6.41
C TRP A 58 0.91 -12.75 -6.07
N GLN A 59 1.98 -12.36 -6.77
CA GLN A 59 3.35 -12.81 -6.45
C GLN A 59 3.80 -12.35 -5.06
N LYS A 60 3.19 -11.30 -4.50
CA LYS A 60 3.35 -10.86 -3.10
C LYS A 60 3.16 -11.99 -2.09
N LEU A 61 2.26 -12.93 -2.38
CA LEU A 61 1.94 -14.05 -1.49
C LEU A 61 3.02 -15.14 -1.47
N LEU A 62 4.00 -15.07 -2.38
CA LEU A 62 5.05 -16.08 -2.52
C LEU A 62 6.42 -15.58 -2.05
N ILE A 63 6.52 -14.29 -1.68
CA ILE A 63 7.80 -13.65 -1.39
C ILE A 63 8.55 -14.29 -0.22
N LEU A 64 7.84 -14.87 0.76
CA LEU A 64 8.45 -15.43 1.97
C LEU A 64 9.07 -16.83 1.75
N GLU A 65 8.77 -17.46 0.61
CA GLU A 65 9.32 -18.76 0.22
C GLU A 65 10.47 -18.63 -0.80
N HIS A 66 10.54 -17.47 -1.47
CA HIS A 66 11.58 -17.15 -2.45
C HIS A 66 12.98 -17.22 -1.81
N GLU A 67 13.95 -17.79 -2.51
CA GLU A 67 15.30 -18.03 -1.96
C GLU A 67 15.98 -16.76 -1.43
N ALA A 68 15.78 -15.63 -2.12
CA ALA A 68 16.35 -14.34 -1.73
C ALA A 68 15.88 -13.84 -0.36
N THR A 69 14.71 -14.26 0.13
CA THR A 69 14.16 -13.79 1.43
C THR A 69 14.37 -14.79 2.56
N ARG A 70 14.86 -16.01 2.28
CA ARG A 70 14.97 -17.09 3.28
C ARG A 70 15.88 -16.78 4.47
N ALA A 71 16.86 -15.91 4.26
CA ALA A 71 17.83 -15.51 5.28
C ALA A 71 17.29 -14.48 6.29
N TYR A 72 16.11 -13.91 6.06
CA TYR A 72 15.56 -12.83 6.87
C TYR A 72 14.38 -13.33 7.69
N GLU A 73 14.36 -13.01 8.99
CA GLU A 73 13.16 -13.27 9.81
C GLU A 73 12.12 -12.16 9.63
N ASP A 74 12.56 -10.91 9.57
CA ASP A 74 11.65 -9.78 9.35
C ASP A 74 11.62 -9.38 7.88
N VAL A 75 10.47 -9.55 7.25
CA VAL A 75 10.27 -9.20 5.84
C VAL A 75 9.19 -8.13 5.75
N VAL A 76 9.54 -6.97 5.21
CA VAL A 76 8.60 -5.88 4.96
C VAL A 76 8.27 -5.86 3.48
N TRP A 77 7.05 -6.23 3.13
CA TRP A 77 6.52 -5.99 1.79
C TRP A 77 6.23 -4.51 1.59
N LEU A 78 6.63 -3.99 0.44
CA LEU A 78 6.28 -2.66 -0.03
C LEU A 78 5.82 -2.72 -1.49
N ASP A 79 4.66 -2.13 -1.76
CA ASP A 79 4.28 -1.77 -3.12
C ASP A 79 5.30 -0.74 -3.66
N HIS A 80 5.60 -0.83 -4.95
CA HIS A 80 6.70 -0.10 -5.57
C HIS A 80 6.46 1.42 -5.64
N ASP A 81 5.21 1.86 -5.52
CA ASP A 81 4.76 3.26 -5.53
C ASP A 81 4.70 3.88 -4.12
N ILE A 82 5.44 3.30 -3.17
CA ILE A 82 5.67 3.88 -1.83
C ILE A 82 6.91 4.76 -1.84
N LEU A 83 6.78 6.03 -1.48
CA LEU A 83 7.91 6.82 -1.01
C LEU A 83 8.09 6.61 0.50
N ILE A 84 9.33 6.50 0.99
CA ILE A 84 9.64 6.39 2.43
C ILE A 84 10.34 7.65 2.93
N ASN A 85 9.86 8.32 3.96
CA ASN A 85 10.50 9.53 4.50
C ASN A 85 11.66 9.13 5.42
N PRO A 86 12.92 9.08 4.95
CA PRO A 86 14.00 8.50 5.73
C PRO A 86 14.35 9.37 6.95
N ASN A 87 14.05 10.67 6.89
CA ASN A 87 14.35 11.62 7.95
C ASN A 87 13.43 11.39 9.17
N ARG A 88 12.15 11.13 8.93
CA ARG A 88 11.13 11.02 10.01
C ARG A 88 10.69 9.60 10.33
N ALA A 89 10.74 8.68 9.38
CA ALA A 89 10.22 7.33 9.57
C ALA A 89 11.04 6.52 10.60
N PRO A 90 10.41 5.98 11.65
CA PRO A 90 11.05 5.03 12.55
C PRO A 90 11.17 3.66 11.87
N CYS A 91 11.95 2.76 12.47
CA CYS A 91 12.03 1.38 11.99
C CYS A 91 10.67 0.68 12.17
N ILE A 92 10.00 0.36 11.06
CA ILE A 92 8.67 -0.25 11.06
C ILE A 92 8.62 -1.60 11.80
N VAL A 93 9.67 -2.41 11.70
CA VAL A 93 9.77 -3.70 12.40
C VAL A 93 9.81 -3.51 13.91
N SER A 94 10.64 -2.58 14.39
CA SER A 94 10.74 -2.25 15.82
C SER A 94 9.48 -1.55 16.35
N HIS A 95 8.74 -0.84 15.49
CA HIS A 95 7.51 -0.15 15.88
C HIS A 95 6.30 -1.10 15.98
N HIS A 96 6.23 -2.15 15.17
CA HIS A 96 5.13 -3.11 15.15
C HIS A 96 5.09 -4.03 16.39
N ASP A 97 6.26 -4.34 16.97
CA ASP A 97 6.47 -5.12 18.20
C ASP A 97 5.44 -6.25 18.44
N SER A 98 5.32 -7.14 17.45
CA SER A 98 4.33 -8.22 17.46
C SER A 98 4.73 -9.33 16.50
N ASP A 99 4.32 -10.56 16.85
CA ASP A 99 4.45 -11.75 16.00
C ASP A 99 3.30 -11.91 14.98
N ARG A 100 2.25 -11.09 15.09
CA ARG A 100 1.15 -11.00 14.11
C ARG A 100 1.60 -10.25 12.85
N VAL A 101 0.82 -10.32 11.77
CA VAL A 101 1.06 -9.54 10.55
C VAL A 101 0.81 -8.05 10.84
N GLY A 102 1.79 -7.20 10.52
CA GLY A 102 1.63 -5.75 10.55
C GLY A 102 1.05 -5.25 9.24
N ILE A 103 -0.14 -4.69 9.27
CA ILE A 103 -0.79 -4.09 8.10
C ILE A 103 -1.67 -2.92 8.55
N MET A 104 -1.84 -1.91 7.71
CA MET A 104 -2.71 -0.77 8.02
C MET A 104 -4.18 -1.15 7.77
N THR A 105 -5.02 -1.04 8.82
CA THR A 105 -6.46 -1.30 8.73
C THR A 105 -7.26 -0.01 8.77
N GLU A 106 -8.42 -0.04 8.11
CA GLU A 106 -9.27 1.14 7.98
C GLU A 106 -9.85 1.56 9.33
N ASN A 107 -10.32 0.63 10.16
CA ASN A 107 -10.82 0.97 11.49
C ASN A 107 -9.73 1.59 12.38
N HIS A 108 -8.49 1.08 12.33
CA HIS A 108 -7.40 1.65 13.11
C HIS A 108 -7.01 3.05 12.63
N ALA A 109 -7.00 3.30 11.31
CA ALA A 109 -6.80 4.66 10.81
C ALA A 109 -7.87 5.61 11.36
N ASN A 110 -9.14 5.20 11.40
CA ASN A 110 -10.24 6.04 11.89
C ASN A 110 -10.15 6.40 13.37
N THR A 111 -9.62 5.50 14.21
CA THR A 111 -9.43 5.83 15.64
C THR A 111 -8.36 6.89 15.83
N THR A 112 -7.35 6.92 14.96
CA THR A 112 -6.28 7.93 15.01
C THR A 112 -6.66 9.27 14.37
N THR A 113 -7.69 9.28 13.51
CA THR A 113 -8.24 10.50 12.90
C THR A 113 -9.78 10.53 12.90
N PRO A 114 -10.42 10.66 14.08
CA PRO A 114 -11.89 10.69 14.17
C PRO A 114 -12.50 11.84 13.37
N GLY A 115 -13.61 11.61 12.68
CA GLY A 115 -14.33 12.64 11.91
C GLY A 115 -13.81 12.87 10.48
N LEU A 116 -12.54 12.58 10.20
CA LEU A 116 -11.98 12.76 8.86
C LEU A 116 -12.54 11.73 7.86
N LYS A 117 -12.79 10.49 8.31
CA LYS A 117 -13.38 9.48 7.44
C LYS A 117 -14.81 9.81 7.05
N GLU A 118 -15.67 10.21 8.00
CA GLU A 118 -17.05 10.59 7.70
C GLU A 118 -17.08 11.74 6.68
N LEU A 119 -16.31 12.80 6.95
CA LEU A 119 -16.19 13.95 6.06
C LEU A 119 -15.69 13.55 4.67
N SER A 120 -14.70 12.65 4.60
CA SER A 120 -14.18 12.14 3.33
C SER A 120 -15.18 11.29 2.56
N THR A 121 -15.97 10.50 3.29
CA THR A 121 -17.02 9.63 2.74
C THR A 121 -18.10 10.48 2.09
N GLU A 122 -18.54 11.53 2.78
CA GLU A 122 -19.49 12.50 2.22
C GLU A 122 -18.94 13.20 0.98
N ARG A 123 -17.70 13.68 1.03
CA ARG A 123 -17.03 14.34 -0.11
C ARG A 123 -16.93 13.39 -1.30
N ARG A 124 -16.47 12.16 -1.08
CA ARG A 124 -16.34 11.13 -2.11
C ARG A 124 -17.69 10.79 -2.71
N ALA A 125 -18.71 10.56 -1.89
CA ALA A 125 -20.06 10.26 -2.37
C ALA A 125 -20.62 11.36 -3.28
N ARG A 126 -20.37 12.64 -2.96
CA ARG A 126 -20.75 13.78 -3.81
C ARG A 126 -19.99 13.83 -5.13
N MET A 127 -18.72 13.44 -5.15
CA MET A 127 -17.86 13.55 -6.34
C MET A 127 -17.99 12.36 -7.29
N VAL A 128 -18.08 11.14 -6.77
CA VAL A 128 -18.11 9.92 -7.62
C VAL A 128 -19.51 9.32 -7.76
N ALA A 129 -20.54 9.94 -7.16
CA ALA A 129 -21.93 9.46 -7.14
C ALA A 129 -22.06 7.97 -6.73
N ARG A 130 -21.07 7.43 -6.01
CA ARG A 130 -20.99 6.03 -5.60
C ARG A 130 -21.18 5.95 -4.09
N LYS A 131 -22.14 5.12 -3.65
CA LYS A 131 -22.33 4.83 -2.23
C LYS A 131 -21.07 4.15 -1.69
N VAL A 132 -20.61 4.60 -0.53
CA VAL A 132 -19.59 3.88 0.24
C VAL A 132 -20.24 2.62 0.78
N GLU A 133 -19.60 1.49 0.54
CA GLU A 133 -20.10 0.18 0.93
C GLU A 133 -19.39 -0.28 2.21
N PRO A 134 -20.08 -0.97 3.12
CA PRO A 134 -19.44 -1.54 4.30
C PRO A 134 -18.43 -2.62 3.89
N ALA A 135 -17.42 -2.86 4.73
CA ALA A 135 -16.36 -3.84 4.48
C ALA A 135 -16.92 -5.23 4.12
N CYS A 136 -17.95 -5.70 4.84
CA CYS A 136 -18.60 -6.99 4.57
C CYS A 136 -19.15 -7.11 3.15
N ALA A 137 -19.73 -6.04 2.59
CA ALA A 137 -20.23 -6.03 1.23
C ALA A 137 -19.10 -6.15 0.20
N ARG A 138 -17.91 -5.59 0.49
CA ARG A 138 -16.73 -5.75 -0.37
C ARG A 138 -16.29 -7.22 -0.41
N TYR A 139 -16.24 -7.91 0.73
CA TYR A 139 -15.93 -9.34 0.78
C TYR A 139 -16.98 -10.21 0.07
N THR A 140 -18.27 -9.93 0.29
CA THR A 140 -19.36 -10.65 -0.40
C THR A 140 -19.29 -10.52 -1.91
N LYS A 141 -19.00 -9.33 -2.44
CA LYS A 141 -18.82 -9.14 -3.89
C LYS A 141 -17.62 -9.89 -4.46
N ALA A 142 -16.57 -10.05 -3.66
CA ALA A 142 -15.41 -10.86 -4.01
C ALA A 142 -15.68 -12.38 -3.93
N GLY A 143 -16.88 -12.82 -3.58
CA GLY A 143 -17.24 -14.23 -3.42
C GLY A 143 -16.85 -14.83 -2.06
N LEU A 144 -16.52 -13.98 -1.08
CA LEU A 144 -16.13 -14.37 0.27
C LEU A 144 -17.29 -14.17 1.25
N PRO A 145 -17.32 -14.89 2.39
CA PRO A 145 -18.30 -14.62 3.43
C PRO A 145 -18.28 -13.15 3.90
N GLY A 146 -19.45 -12.55 4.10
CA GLY A 146 -19.62 -11.17 4.55
C GLY A 146 -19.50 -10.99 6.07
N ASP A 147 -18.66 -11.79 6.74
CA ASP A 147 -18.54 -11.85 8.20
C ASP A 147 -17.33 -11.07 8.75
N VAL A 148 -16.57 -10.41 7.87
CA VAL A 148 -15.49 -9.48 8.22
C VAL A 148 -15.97 -8.04 8.03
N HIS A 149 -15.70 -7.20 9.04
CA HIS A 149 -16.23 -5.83 9.15
C HIS A 149 -15.17 -4.72 9.13
N ASP A 150 -13.93 -5.04 8.77
CA ASP A 150 -12.84 -4.09 8.56
C ASP A 150 -12.16 -4.36 7.22
N THR A 151 -11.43 -3.39 6.69
CA THR A 151 -10.57 -3.57 5.51
C THR A 151 -9.13 -3.19 5.84
N ALA A 152 -8.19 -3.62 5.02
CA ALA A 152 -6.79 -3.25 5.17
C ALA A 152 -6.17 -2.97 3.80
N ASN A 153 -5.16 -2.11 3.77
CA ASN A 153 -4.40 -1.82 2.56
C ASN A 153 -3.12 -2.64 2.51
N ALA A 154 -2.95 -3.43 1.45
CA ALA A 154 -1.85 -4.37 1.29
C ALA A 154 -0.55 -3.73 0.73
N GLY A 155 -0.47 -2.40 0.70
CA GLY A 155 0.70 -1.67 0.18
C GLY A 155 1.94 -1.73 1.06
N VAL A 156 1.77 -1.85 2.37
CA VAL A 156 2.85 -1.99 3.34
C VAL A 156 2.48 -3.08 4.33
N ILE A 157 3.30 -4.14 4.41
CA ILE A 157 3.03 -5.28 5.28
C ILE A 157 4.31 -5.73 5.96
N VAL A 158 4.25 -5.96 7.27
CA VAL A 158 5.35 -6.52 8.08
C VAL A 158 5.07 -7.99 8.37
N TYR A 159 6.00 -8.85 7.97
CA TYR A 159 5.93 -10.28 8.20
C TYR A 159 7.08 -10.80 9.07
N LYS A 160 6.78 -11.83 9.86
CA LYS A 160 7.73 -12.80 10.40
C LYS A 160 7.77 -13.99 9.44
N ARG A 161 8.88 -14.20 8.73
CA ARG A 161 8.98 -15.16 7.62
C ARG A 161 8.56 -16.56 8.07
N SER A 162 9.13 -17.05 9.17
CA SER A 162 8.89 -18.40 9.68
C SER A 162 7.41 -18.66 10.02
N ARG A 163 6.69 -17.63 10.49
CA ARG A 163 5.29 -17.73 10.90
C ARG A 163 4.32 -17.51 9.74
N HIS A 164 4.62 -16.58 8.84
CA HIS A 164 3.65 -16.11 7.85
C HIS A 164 3.81 -16.75 6.47
N ALA A 165 4.93 -17.41 6.16
CA ALA A 165 5.08 -18.09 4.87
C ALA A 165 3.96 -19.12 4.59
N PRO A 166 3.59 -20.02 5.53
CA PRO A 166 2.49 -20.96 5.30
C PRO A 166 1.14 -20.27 5.11
N VAL A 167 0.90 -19.17 5.82
CA VAL A 167 -0.34 -18.38 5.70
C VAL A 167 -0.46 -17.78 4.30
N LEU A 168 0.60 -17.13 3.80
CA LEU A 168 0.56 -16.53 2.46
C LEU A 168 0.43 -17.59 1.37
N ARG A 169 1.07 -18.75 1.55
CA ARG A 169 0.92 -19.92 0.68
C ARG A 169 -0.53 -20.41 0.64
N GLU A 170 -1.16 -20.58 1.81
CA GLU A 170 -2.57 -20.95 1.90
C GLU A 170 -3.48 -19.96 1.16
N VAL A 171 -3.25 -18.66 1.32
CA VAL A 171 -4.01 -17.63 0.59
C VAL A 171 -3.81 -17.76 -0.92
N TYR A 172 -2.57 -17.95 -1.38
CA TYR A 172 -2.27 -18.09 -2.81
C TYR A 172 -2.96 -19.30 -3.43
N ASP A 173 -3.00 -20.42 -2.70
CA ASP A 173 -3.55 -21.68 -3.17
C ASP A 173 -5.08 -21.71 -3.09
N THR A 174 -5.67 -21.10 -2.06
CA THR A 174 -7.11 -21.20 -1.75
C THR A 174 -7.99 -20.25 -2.56
N TYR A 175 -7.55 -19.00 -2.74
CA TYR A 175 -8.41 -17.96 -3.31
C TYR A 175 -8.10 -17.70 -4.78
N GLU A 176 -9.09 -17.23 -5.53
CA GLU A 176 -8.96 -16.83 -6.93
C GLU A 176 -9.26 -15.34 -7.14
N SER A 177 -8.71 -14.76 -8.21
CA SER A 177 -8.93 -13.34 -8.55
C SER A 177 -10.25 -13.17 -9.32
N ASN A 178 -10.97 -12.09 -9.05
CA ASN A 178 -12.09 -11.63 -9.85
C ASN A 178 -12.11 -10.09 -9.89
N GLU A 179 -13.10 -9.50 -10.55
CA GLU A 179 -13.19 -8.03 -10.70
C GLU A 179 -13.36 -7.27 -9.37
N PHE A 180 -13.81 -7.94 -8.31
CA PHE A 180 -14.06 -7.36 -6.99
C PHE A 180 -12.96 -7.66 -5.96
N THR A 181 -12.02 -8.57 -6.24
CA THR A 181 -10.97 -8.92 -5.28
C THR A 181 -9.91 -7.83 -5.07
N ALA A 182 -9.92 -6.78 -5.90
CA ALA A 182 -8.86 -5.77 -5.94
C ALA A 182 -7.47 -6.44 -5.98
N LYS A 183 -7.31 -7.37 -6.93
CA LYS A 183 -6.15 -8.27 -7.05
C LYS A 183 -6.12 -9.27 -5.87
N GLU A 184 -5.02 -9.35 -5.12
CA GLU A 184 -4.81 -10.20 -3.95
C GLU A 184 -5.26 -9.55 -2.63
N GLU A 185 -5.47 -8.23 -2.60
CA GLU A 185 -5.70 -7.48 -1.36
C GLU A 185 -6.94 -7.98 -0.59
N VAL A 186 -8.08 -8.14 -1.26
CA VAL A 186 -9.32 -8.58 -0.59
C VAL A 186 -9.19 -10.01 -0.05
N PRO A 187 -8.78 -11.03 -0.82
CA PRO A 187 -8.63 -12.38 -0.27
C PRO A 187 -7.56 -12.47 0.83
N LEU A 188 -6.43 -11.77 0.69
CA LEU A 188 -5.39 -11.72 1.72
C LEU A 188 -5.94 -11.13 3.02
N THR A 189 -6.54 -9.95 2.96
CA THR A 189 -7.01 -9.26 4.16
C THR A 189 -8.19 -9.98 4.81
N TYR A 190 -9.10 -10.56 4.01
CA TYR A 190 -10.15 -11.43 4.51
C TYR A 190 -9.58 -12.56 5.37
N HIS A 191 -8.62 -13.30 4.82
CA HIS A 191 -7.99 -14.44 5.49
C HIS A 191 -7.31 -13.99 6.79
N LEU A 192 -6.54 -12.91 6.74
CA LEU A 192 -5.85 -12.38 7.92
C LEU A 192 -6.83 -11.94 9.04
N PHE A 193 -7.95 -11.29 8.70
CA PHE A 193 -8.98 -10.94 9.68
C PHE A 193 -9.70 -12.18 10.23
N LYS A 194 -10.08 -13.11 9.35
CA LYS A 194 -10.83 -14.32 9.72
C LYS A 194 -10.08 -15.18 10.74
N HIS A 195 -8.75 -15.16 10.69
CA HIS A 195 -7.86 -15.92 11.55
C HIS A 195 -7.22 -15.11 12.69
N ASP A 196 -7.65 -13.86 12.94
CA ASP A 196 -7.10 -12.96 13.97
C ASP A 196 -5.56 -12.79 13.88
N LEU A 197 -5.03 -12.70 12.65
CA LEU A 197 -3.60 -12.66 12.38
C LEU A 197 -3.04 -11.24 12.28
N ILE A 198 -3.86 -10.20 12.48
CA ILE A 198 -3.47 -8.80 12.29
C ILE A 198 -3.12 -8.14 13.62
N LYS A 199 -2.04 -7.35 13.59
CA LYS A 199 -1.81 -6.24 14.52
C LYS A 199 -1.69 -4.97 13.65
N PRO A 200 -2.62 -4.00 13.78
CA PRO A 200 -2.61 -2.82 12.93
C PRO A 200 -1.32 -2.00 13.08
N LEU A 201 -0.80 -1.51 11.96
CA LEU A 201 0.29 -0.52 11.92
C LEU A 201 -0.24 0.90 12.14
N ASP A 202 0.62 1.78 12.67
CA ASP A 202 0.37 3.22 12.63
C ASP A 202 0.09 3.68 11.19
N GLN A 203 -0.98 4.44 10.99
CA GLN A 203 -1.42 4.87 9.66
C GLN A 203 -0.35 5.60 8.85
N ARG A 204 0.62 6.25 9.52
CA ARG A 204 1.73 6.96 8.85
C ARG A 204 2.64 6.02 8.05
N PHE A 205 2.60 4.71 8.29
CA PHE A 205 3.31 3.70 7.51
C PHE A 205 2.63 3.33 6.19
N ASN A 206 1.44 3.85 5.86
CA ASN A 206 0.82 3.57 4.57
C ASN A 206 -0.20 4.67 4.19
N VAL A 207 0.25 5.92 4.07
CA VAL A 207 -0.64 7.06 3.81
C VAL A 207 -0.94 7.17 2.32
N SER A 208 -2.19 6.93 1.92
CA SER A 208 -2.64 7.14 0.54
C SER A 208 -2.65 8.63 0.18
N TRP A 209 -1.91 9.02 -0.87
CA TRP A 209 -1.92 10.40 -1.37
C TRP A 209 -3.32 10.84 -1.80
N ALA A 210 -4.05 9.96 -2.50
CA ALA A 210 -5.43 10.26 -2.87
C ALA A 210 -6.32 10.53 -1.65
N SER A 211 -6.17 9.73 -0.59
CA SER A 211 -6.90 9.96 0.66
C SER A 211 -6.54 11.31 1.30
N GLN A 212 -5.26 11.69 1.28
CA GLN A 212 -4.81 13.01 1.74
C GLN A 212 -5.49 14.15 0.96
N MET A 213 -5.65 14.01 -0.36
CA MET A 213 -6.39 14.98 -1.16
C MET A 213 -7.85 15.11 -0.70
N PHE A 214 -8.55 13.99 -0.49
CA PHE A 214 -9.94 14.01 -0.02
C PHE A 214 -10.08 14.60 1.40
N TRP A 215 -9.11 14.35 2.28
CA TRP A 215 -9.17 14.74 3.69
C TRP A 215 -8.77 16.19 3.88
N HIS A 216 -7.61 16.57 3.36
CA HIS A 216 -6.93 17.81 3.72
C HIS A 216 -6.91 18.83 2.58
N TYR A 217 -6.99 18.38 1.31
CA TYR A 217 -6.86 19.26 0.15
C TYR A 217 -8.05 19.13 -0.83
N PRO A 218 -9.31 19.26 -0.37
CA PRO A 218 -10.48 19.03 -1.23
C PRO A 218 -10.58 20.01 -2.40
N PHE A 219 -9.85 21.13 -2.36
CA PHE A 219 -9.77 22.07 -3.48
C PHE A 219 -9.00 21.51 -4.68
N LEU A 220 -8.11 20.52 -4.49
CA LEU A 220 -7.39 19.83 -5.57
C LEU A 220 -8.28 18.93 -6.44
N HIS A 221 -9.57 18.82 -6.11
CA HIS A 221 -10.55 18.20 -7.01
C HIS A 221 -10.98 19.13 -8.15
N ARG A 222 -10.64 20.42 -8.08
CA ARG A 222 -10.79 21.36 -9.20
C ARG A 222 -9.58 21.24 -10.10
N ILE A 223 -9.80 21.08 -11.40
CA ILE A 223 -8.73 20.87 -12.40
C ILE A 223 -7.74 22.03 -12.35
N GLU A 224 -8.24 23.27 -12.23
CA GLU A 224 -7.42 24.48 -12.20
C GLU A 224 -6.47 24.49 -11.00
N ALA A 225 -6.93 23.97 -9.85
CA ALA A 225 -6.09 23.90 -8.66
C ALA A 225 -5.07 22.76 -8.72
N ARG A 226 -5.43 21.66 -9.39
CA ARG A 226 -4.55 20.49 -9.55
C ARG A 226 -3.49 20.70 -10.63
N ASP A 227 -3.81 21.45 -11.66
CA ASP A 227 -2.89 21.72 -12.77
C ASP A 227 -1.88 22.83 -12.40
N ASP A 228 -2.07 23.52 -11.27
CA ASP A 228 -1.08 24.44 -10.69
C ASP A 228 0.09 23.66 -10.04
N PRO A 229 1.29 23.67 -10.65
CA PRO A 229 2.43 22.92 -10.13
C PRO A 229 2.90 23.40 -8.76
N HIS A 230 2.74 24.68 -8.45
CA HIS A 230 3.15 25.25 -7.18
C HIS A 230 2.22 24.78 -6.06
N MET A 231 0.90 24.78 -6.29
CA MET A 231 -0.04 24.25 -5.31
C MET A 231 0.12 22.76 -5.08
N MET A 232 0.28 21.97 -6.15
CA MET A 232 0.53 20.53 -6.03
C MET A 232 1.81 20.26 -5.25
N ASN A 233 2.88 20.99 -5.54
CA ASN A 233 4.15 20.90 -4.83
C ASN A 233 4.00 21.14 -3.31
N LEU A 234 3.32 22.21 -2.92
CA LEU A 234 3.08 22.52 -1.51
C LEU A 234 2.25 21.43 -0.82
N CYS A 235 1.15 20.98 -1.45
CA CYS A 235 0.25 20.01 -0.84
C CYS A 235 0.89 18.63 -0.71
N VAL A 236 1.51 18.13 -1.79
CA VAL A 236 2.13 16.80 -1.79
C VAL A 236 3.35 16.76 -0.86
N THR A 237 4.14 17.83 -0.82
CA THR A 237 5.31 17.91 0.08
C THR A 237 4.88 18.00 1.54
N THR A 238 3.79 18.72 1.84
CA THR A 238 3.23 18.77 3.19
C THR A 238 2.70 17.40 3.63
N ALA A 239 1.94 16.71 2.77
CA ALA A 239 1.47 15.36 3.05
C ALA A 239 2.63 14.37 3.25
N TRP A 240 3.65 14.47 2.40
CA TRP A 240 4.89 13.71 2.51
C TRP A 240 5.60 13.91 3.85
N ASN A 241 5.77 15.17 4.25
CA ASN A 241 6.43 15.50 5.50
C ASN A 241 5.65 14.99 6.71
N ASN A 242 4.33 14.89 6.63
CA ASN A 242 3.49 14.34 7.71
C ASN A 242 3.36 12.81 7.68
N SER A 243 3.91 12.15 6.66
CA SER A 243 3.86 10.70 6.49
C SER A 243 5.22 10.06 6.80
N TRP A 244 5.22 8.79 7.21
CA TRP A 244 6.43 7.99 7.21
C TRP A 244 6.62 7.29 5.88
N PHE A 245 5.54 6.73 5.34
CA PHE A 245 5.49 6.01 4.07
C PHE A 245 4.26 6.55 3.32
N MET A 246 4.49 7.23 2.20
CA MET A 246 3.42 7.82 1.40
C MET A 246 3.20 6.99 0.14
N HIS A 247 1.96 6.55 -0.04
CA HIS A 247 1.53 5.60 -1.05
C HIS A 247 0.84 6.32 -2.20
N PHE A 248 1.49 6.29 -3.35
CA PHE A 248 1.02 6.87 -4.60
C PHE A 248 0.26 5.83 -5.43
N GLN A 249 -0.79 5.27 -4.83
CA GLN A 249 -1.64 4.26 -5.44
C GLN A 249 -2.06 4.70 -6.84
N ALA A 250 -2.08 3.76 -7.79
CA ALA A 250 -2.66 3.97 -9.11
C ALA A 250 -4.19 4.09 -9.07
N ASP A 251 -4.70 4.88 -8.13
CA ASP A 251 -6.10 5.27 -8.02
C ASP A 251 -6.49 6.07 -9.25
N VAL A 252 -7.43 5.53 -10.00
CA VAL A 252 -8.00 6.19 -11.17
C VAL A 252 -9.29 6.87 -10.77
N PHE A 253 -9.27 8.20 -10.73
CA PHE A 253 -10.46 9.01 -10.47
C PHE A 253 -11.04 9.50 -11.79
N ARG A 254 -12.37 9.34 -11.94
CA ARG A 254 -13.13 9.97 -13.01
C ARG A 254 -13.80 11.21 -12.45
N PHE A 255 -13.42 12.39 -12.95
CA PHE A 255 -14.07 13.65 -12.63
C PHE A 255 -14.85 14.12 -13.86
N GLY A 256 -16.18 14.03 -13.84
CA GLY A 256 -17.03 14.38 -14.99
C GLY A 256 -16.96 13.36 -16.13
N MET A 257 -17.09 13.83 -17.39
CA MET A 257 -17.24 12.96 -18.57
C MET A 257 -15.94 12.59 -19.30
N LYS A 258 -14.78 13.17 -18.98
CA LYS A 258 -13.56 12.96 -19.80
C LYS A 258 -12.23 12.73 -19.09
N ASP A 259 -12.03 13.13 -17.84
CA ASP A 259 -10.67 13.13 -17.30
C ASP A 259 -10.42 12.00 -16.29
N MET A 260 -9.46 11.15 -16.67
CA MET A 260 -8.91 10.06 -15.89
C MET A 260 -7.65 10.59 -15.17
N TYR A 261 -7.69 10.74 -13.85
CA TYR A 261 -6.55 11.19 -13.05
C TYR A 261 -5.94 10.03 -12.27
N CYS A 262 -4.60 9.94 -12.27
CA CYS A 262 -3.81 8.94 -11.57
C CYS A 262 -2.93 9.62 -10.51
N SER A 263 -3.12 9.27 -9.24
CA SER A 263 -2.37 9.91 -8.15
C SER A 263 -0.86 9.66 -8.23
N ARG A 264 -0.46 8.60 -8.92
CA ARG A 264 0.94 8.21 -9.15
C ARG A 264 1.76 9.27 -9.88
N ASP A 265 1.14 10.05 -10.76
CA ASP A 265 1.85 11.05 -11.55
C ASP A 265 2.30 12.25 -10.70
N ASP A 266 1.69 12.46 -9.53
CA ASP A 266 1.98 13.60 -8.66
C ASP A 266 3.25 13.44 -7.83
N VAL A 267 3.84 12.23 -7.82
CA VAL A 267 5.10 11.97 -7.13
C VAL A 267 6.23 12.88 -7.60
N ARG A 268 6.15 13.38 -8.85
CA ARG A 268 7.09 14.35 -9.43
C ARG A 268 7.13 15.69 -8.71
N PHE A 269 6.08 16.00 -7.94
CA PHE A 269 5.96 17.26 -7.21
C PHE A 269 6.53 17.19 -5.78
N VAL A 270 6.98 16.03 -5.31
CA VAL A 270 7.53 15.86 -3.95
C VAL A 270 8.94 16.45 -3.86
N LEU A 271 9.14 17.43 -2.97
CA LEU A 271 10.48 17.95 -2.63
C LEU A 271 11.09 17.16 -1.49
N ARG A 272 12.08 16.32 -1.81
CA ARG A 272 12.72 15.39 -0.87
C ARG A 272 13.77 16.06 0.02
N ASP A 273 14.36 17.15 -0.45
CA ASP A 273 15.44 17.88 0.24
C ASP A 273 14.93 19.01 1.14
N THR A 274 13.61 19.10 1.35
CA THR A 274 13.04 20.15 2.20
C THR A 274 13.17 19.77 3.66
N ALA A 275 14.19 20.30 4.33
CA ALA A 275 14.27 20.34 5.78
C ALA A 275 13.29 21.41 6.29
N PHE A 276 12.06 21.00 6.60
CA PHE A 276 11.14 21.76 7.44
C PHE A 276 11.10 21.17 8.85
#